data_AF-A0A619NXP9-F1
#
_entry.id   AF-A0A619NXP9-F1
#
_cell.length_a   1.000
_cell.length_b   1.000
_cell.length_c   1.000
_cell.angle_alpha   90.00
_cell.angle_beta   90.00
_cell.angle_gamma   90.00
#
_symmetry.space_group_name_H-M   'P 1'
#
loop_
_entity.id
_entity.type
_entity.pdbx_description
1 polymer ?
#
loop_
_entity_poly.entity_id
_entity_poly.type
_entity_poly.pdbx_seq_one_letter_code
_entity_poly.pdbx_strand_id
1 'polypeptide(L)'
;QILPFQQITAKDEFMNIKASSRDDVLASHRVPPQLLGAMPGEKGSFGDIEKAARVFAINELNPAMEALKYINDWLGEEVVRFNPYALLEQNSV
;
A
#
# COMPACT_ATOMS: atom_id res chain seq x y z
N GLN A 1 -13.86 -39.17 2.90
CA GLN A 1 -13.48 -39.10 4.33
C GLN A 1 -14.09 -37.82 4.91
N ILE A 2 -14.95 -37.94 5.91
CA ILE A 2 -15.66 -36.79 6.52
C ILE A 2 -14.73 -36.23 7.61
N LEU A 3 -14.35 -34.97 7.50
CA LEU A 3 -13.59 -34.31 8.57
C LEU A 3 -14.53 -34.12 9.77
N PRO A 4 -14.08 -34.42 11.01
CA PRO A 4 -14.89 -34.15 12.19
C PRO A 4 -15.26 -32.67 12.22
N PHE A 5 -16.53 -32.36 12.57
CA PHE A 5 -17.10 -31.01 12.55
C PHE A 5 -16.19 -29.94 13.17
N GLN A 6 -15.51 -30.29 14.27
CA GLN A 6 -14.55 -29.44 14.98
C GLN A 6 -13.37 -28.98 14.10
N GLN A 7 -12.90 -29.82 13.17
CA GLN A 7 -11.81 -29.46 12.25
C GLN A 7 -12.26 -28.53 11.12
N ILE A 8 -13.54 -28.59 10.72
CA ILE A 8 -14.11 -27.69 9.71
C ILE A 8 -14.25 -26.29 10.30
N THR A 9 -14.83 -26.17 11.50
CA THR A 9 -14.96 -24.90 12.21
C THR A 9 -13.60 -24.26 12.49
N ALA A 10 -12.63 -25.04 12.96
CA ALA A 10 -11.27 -24.54 13.19
C ALA A 10 -10.62 -24.02 11.88
N LYS A 11 -10.80 -24.73 10.76
CA LYS A 11 -10.26 -24.31 9.45
C LYS A 11 -10.85 -22.98 8.99
N ASP A 12 -12.15 -22.75 9.21
CA ASP A 12 -12.81 -21.50 8.87
C ASP A 12 -12.28 -20.34 9.73
N GLU A 13 -12.07 -20.56 11.04
CA GLU A 13 -11.42 -19.59 11.92
C GLU A 13 -9.99 -19.26 11.47
N PHE A 14 -9.19 -20.26 11.06
CA PHE A 14 -7.85 -20.02 10.53
C PHE A 14 -7.84 -19.17 9.25
N MET A 15 -8.81 -19.36 8.35
CA MET A 15 -8.94 -18.54 7.14
C MET A 15 -9.32 -17.11 7.48
N ASN A 16 -10.22 -16.92 8.46
CA ASN A 16 -10.61 -15.59 8.94
C ASN A 16 -9.44 -14.85 9.60
N ILE A 17 -8.65 -15.54 10.44
CA ILE A 17 -7.45 -14.96 11.07
C ILE A 17 -6.46 -14.51 9.99
N LYS A 18 -6.20 -15.35 8.98
CA LYS A 18 -5.28 -14.99 7.89
C LYS A 18 -5.75 -13.77 7.10
N ALA A 19 -7.05 -13.68 6.83
CA ALA A 19 -7.62 -12.53 6.13
C ALA A 19 -7.49 -11.25 6.98
N SER A 20 -7.84 -11.31 8.27
CA SER A 20 -7.69 -10.17 9.19
C SER A 20 -6.24 -9.73 9.30
N SER A 21 -5.30 -10.65 9.51
CA SER A 21 -3.88 -10.32 9.63
C SER A 21 -3.31 -9.70 8.36
N ARG A 22 -3.74 -10.15 7.17
CA ARG A 22 -3.36 -9.51 5.90
C ARG A 22 -3.84 -8.06 5.86
N ASP A 23 -5.10 -7.83 6.22
CA ASP A 23 -5.72 -6.51 6.17
C ASP A 23 -5.08 -5.56 7.21
N ASP A 24 -4.70 -6.07 8.39
CA ASP A 24 -3.97 -5.32 9.43
C ASP A 24 -2.57 -4.88 8.95
N VAL A 25 -1.84 -5.76 8.26
CA VAL A 25 -0.53 -5.42 7.68
C VAL A 25 -0.68 -4.36 6.58
N LEU A 26 -1.69 -4.49 5.71
CA LEU A 26 -1.97 -3.51 4.67
C LEU A 26 -2.31 -2.14 5.25
N ALA A 27 -3.16 -2.09 6.28
CA ALA A 27 -3.50 -0.86 6.99
C ALA A 27 -2.27 -0.20 7.63
N SER A 28 -1.37 -1.00 8.21
CA SER A 28 -0.15 -0.51 8.85
C SER A 28 0.81 0.15 7.85
N HIS A 29 0.92 -0.41 6.64
CA HIS A 29 1.79 0.14 5.61
C HIS A 29 1.24 1.40 4.93
N ARG A 30 -0.07 1.65 5.03
CA ARG A 30 -0.76 2.78 4.36
C ARG A 30 -0.55 2.86 2.84
N VAL A 31 -0.04 1.79 2.22
CA VAL A 31 0.11 1.68 0.78
C VAL A 31 -1.13 0.99 0.21
N PRO A 32 -1.75 1.53 -0.86
CA PRO A 32 -2.85 0.85 -1.52
C PRO A 32 -2.49 -0.59 -1.92
N PRO A 33 -3.34 -1.60 -1.62
CA PRO A 33 -3.02 -3.01 -1.82
C PRO A 33 -2.66 -3.36 -3.28
N GLN A 34 -3.27 -2.67 -4.24
CA GLN A 34 -2.99 -2.82 -5.67
C GLN A 34 -1.55 -2.42 -6.05
N LEU A 35 -0.93 -1.48 -5.34
CA LEU A 35 0.46 -1.07 -5.59
C LEU A 35 1.46 -2.04 -4.93
N LEU A 36 1.00 -2.82 -3.95
CA LEU A 36 1.78 -3.88 -3.30
C LEU A 36 1.69 -5.23 -4.03
N GLY A 37 0.97 -5.29 -5.16
CA GLY A 37 0.75 -6.54 -5.89
C GLY A 37 -0.15 -7.54 -5.14
N ALA A 38 -0.93 -7.07 -4.16
CA ALA A 38 -1.92 -7.90 -3.50
C ALA A 38 -2.97 -8.36 -4.52
N MET A 39 -3.34 -9.64 -4.52
CA MET A 39 -4.44 -10.11 -5.36
C MET A 39 -5.78 -9.60 -4.80
N PRO A 40 -6.74 -9.27 -5.69
CA PRO A 40 -8.07 -8.93 -5.25
C PRO A 40 -8.70 -10.09 -4.47
N GLY A 41 -9.44 -9.75 -3.41
CA GLY A 41 -10.29 -10.72 -2.73
C GLY A 41 -11.43 -11.23 -3.62
N GLU A 42 -12.26 -12.13 -3.07
CA GLU A 42 -13.27 -12.90 -3.82
C GLU A 42 -14.30 -12.09 -4.63
N LYS A 43 -14.43 -10.76 -4.43
CA LYS A 43 -15.48 -9.93 -5.05
C LYS A 43 -15.06 -8.51 -5.47
N GLY A 44 -13.78 -8.23 -5.70
CA GLY A 44 -13.35 -6.86 -6.02
C GLY A 44 -12.36 -6.77 -7.17
N SER A 45 -12.49 -5.78 -8.04
CA SER A 45 -11.36 -5.25 -8.81
C SER A 45 -10.87 -3.99 -8.09
N PHE A 46 -9.55 -3.75 -8.05
CA PHE A 46 -8.99 -2.58 -7.35
C PHE A 46 -9.27 -1.25 -8.04
N GLY A 47 -9.91 -1.27 -9.21
CA GLY A 47 -10.22 -0.07 -9.98
C GLY A 47 -8.99 0.51 -10.68
N ASP A 48 -8.96 1.83 -10.82
CA ASP A 48 -7.91 2.56 -11.54
C ASP A 48 -6.62 2.64 -10.70
N ILE A 49 -5.60 1.90 -11.13
CA ILE A 49 -4.29 1.82 -10.48
C ILE A 49 -3.55 3.16 -10.58
N GLU A 50 -3.67 3.88 -11.69
CA GLU A 50 -2.98 5.16 -11.89
C GLU A 50 -3.52 6.20 -10.91
N LYS A 51 -4.85 6.27 -10.76
CA LYS A 51 -5.48 7.17 -9.79
C LYS A 51 -5.05 6.86 -8.36
N ALA A 52 -4.99 5.57 -8.00
CA ALA A 52 -4.53 5.16 -6.68
C ALA A 52 -3.06 5.53 -6.43
N ALA A 53 -2.19 5.31 -7.42
CA ALA A 53 -0.78 5.71 -7.35
C ALA A 53 -0.64 7.23 -7.19
N ARG A 54 -1.46 8.02 -7.90
CA ARG A 54 -1.45 9.49 -7.78
C ARG A 54 -1.86 9.97 -6.39
N VAL A 55 -2.95 9.42 -5.84
CA VAL A 55 -3.40 9.76 -4.48
C VAL A 55 -2.37 9.37 -3.43
N PHE A 56 -1.78 8.17 -3.56
CA PHE A 56 -0.70 7.71 -2.68
C PHE A 56 0.55 8.60 -2.78
N ALA A 57 0.92 9.02 -4.00
CA ALA A 57 2.06 9.91 -4.19
C ALA A 57 1.87 11.26 -3.48
N ILE A 58 0.67 11.84 -3.55
CA ILE A 58 0.35 13.12 -2.90
C ILE A 58 0.32 12.98 -1.38
N ASN A 59 -0.35 11.95 -0.87
CA ASN A 59 -0.68 11.85 0.56
C ASN A 59 0.41 11.18 1.41
N GLU A 60 1.21 10.28 0.84
CA GLU A 60 2.18 9.48 1.59
C GLU A 60 3.60 9.66 1.05
N LEU A 61 3.81 9.61 -0.27
CA LEU A 61 5.16 9.69 -0.86
C LEU A 61 5.78 11.09 -0.73
N ASN A 62 5.05 12.14 -1.12
CA ASN A 62 5.56 13.52 -1.08
C ASN A 62 5.95 13.95 0.34
N PRO A 63 5.11 13.75 1.38
CA PRO A 63 5.51 14.07 2.75
C PRO A 63 6.75 13.28 3.22
N ALA A 64 6.86 12.01 2.84
CA ALA A 64 8.03 11.20 3.18
C ALA A 64 9.31 11.71 2.49
N MET A 65 9.21 12.11 1.21
CA MET A 65 10.32 12.72 0.48
C MET A 65 10.73 14.07 1.10
N GLU A 66 9.77 14.92 1.47
CA GLU A 66 10.06 16.18 2.16
C GLU A 66 10.70 15.96 3.54
N ALA A 67 10.24 14.97 4.31
CA ALA A 67 10.86 14.62 5.58
C ALA A 67 12.32 14.17 5.41
N LEU A 68 12.64 13.43 4.34
CA LEU A 68 14.01 13.03 4.02
C LEU A 68 14.90 14.21 3.63
N LYS A 69 14.36 15.25 2.99
CA LYS A 69 15.13 16.45 2.63
C LYS A 69 15.65 17.21 3.85
N TYR A 70 15.08 17.03 5.04
CA TYR A 70 15.60 17.59 6.28
C TYR A 70 17.05 17.18 6.56
N ILE A 71 17.51 16.05 6.00
CA ILE A 71 18.92 15.63 6.06
C ILE A 71 19.84 16.68 5.42
N ASN A 72 19.41 17.33 4.34
CA ASN A 72 20.19 18.39 3.69
C ASN A 72 20.33 19.60 4.61
N ASP A 73 19.25 20.00 5.29
CA ASP A 73 19.25 21.11 6.23
C ASP A 73 20.17 20.83 7.43
N TRP A 74 20.19 19.57 7.89
CA TRP A 74 21.07 19.14 8.97
C TRP A 74 22.56 19.16 8.57
N LEU A 75 22.87 18.77 7.33
CA LEU A 75 24.25 18.72 6.81
C LEU A 75 24.75 20.08 6.28
N GLY A 76 23.84 21.00 5.97
CA GLY A 76 24.18 22.29 5.34
C GLY A 76 24.59 22.18 3.87
N GLU A 77 24.38 21.02 3.25
CA GLU A 77 24.68 20.73 1.84
C GLU A 77 23.55 19.90 1.23
N GLU A 78 23.23 20.15 -0.05
CA GLU A 78 22.20 19.42 -0.78
C GLU A 78 22.73 18.04 -1.22
N VAL A 79 22.43 16.99 -0.44
CA VAL A 79 22.85 15.61 -0.73
C VAL A 79 21.69 14.71 -1.19
N VAL A 80 20.47 14.96 -0.73
CA VAL A 80 19.25 14.24 -1.11
C VAL A 80 18.43 15.08 -2.09
N ARG A 81 18.20 14.55 -3.29
CA ARG A 81 17.30 15.14 -4.30
C ARG A 81 16.38 14.07 -4.86
N PHE A 82 15.12 14.46 -5.10
CA PHE A 82 14.12 13.60 -5.74
C PHE A 82 13.73 14.19 -7.09
N ASN A 83 13.51 13.30 -8.06
CA ASN A 83 12.91 13.69 -9.33
C ASN A 83 11.39 13.86 -9.14
N PRO A 84 10.73 14.71 -9.95
CA PRO A 84 9.28 14.78 -9.99
C PRO A 84 8.67 13.38 -10.21
N TYR A 85 7.56 13.10 -9.53
CA TYR A 85 6.86 11.84 -9.74
C TYR A 85 6.14 11.86 -11.08
N ALA A 86 6.48 10.93 -11.98
CA ALA A 86 6.01 10.94 -13.37
C ALA A 86 4.48 10.99 -13.53
N LEU A 87 3.72 10.40 -12.60
CA LEU A 87 2.24 10.40 -12.67
C LEU A 87 1.59 11.68 -12.10
N LEU A 88 2.38 12.60 -11.54
CA LEU A 88 1.93 13.94 -11.14
C LEU A 88 2.16 14.99 -12.22
N GLU A 89 2.93 14.66 -13.27
CA GLU A 89 3.08 15.53 -14.43
C GLU A 89 1.74 15.58 -15.18
N GLN A 90 1.06 16.73 -15.11
CA GLN A 90 -0.14 16.96 -15.89
C GLN A 90 0.25 16.99 -17.37
N ASN A 91 0.05 15.88 -18.08
CA ASN A 91 -0.13 15.94 -19.52
C ASN A 91 -1.36 16.83 -19.77
N SER A 92 -1.06 18.09 -20.08
CA SER A 92 -2.02 19.06 -20.57
C SER A 92 -2.46 18.55 -21.94
N VAL A 93 -3.61 17.87 -21.99
CA VAL A 93 -4.36 17.63 -23.23
C VAL A 93 -5.53 18.59 -23.24
#